data_AF-A0A091QNT5-F1
#
_entry.id   AF-A0A091QNT5-F1
#
_cell.length_a   1.000
_cell.length_b   1.000
_cell.length_c   1.000
_cell.angle_alpha   90.00
_cell.angle_beta   90.00
_cell.angle_gamma   90.00
#
_symmetry.space_group_name_H-M   'P 1'
#
loop_
_entity.id
_entity.type
_entity.pdbx_description
1 polymer ?
#
loop_
_entity_poly.entity_id
_entity_poly.type
_entity_poly.pdbx_seq_one_letter_code
_entity_poly.pdbx_strand_id
1 'polypeptide(L)' 'GGISENDIKTFVTATTVSFNWSAMTKEVSVSVSLNDTSQIMKNLHGFLVWSNLMPATLYTFKFIFEQLHLGFINVS' A
#
# COMPACT_ATOMS: atom_id res chain seq x y z
N GLY A 1 13.07 -9.62 -7.68
CA GLY A 1 13.37 -8.29 -7.12
C GLY A 1 12.67 -8.19 -5.80
N GLY A 2 13.40 -7.89 -4.72
CA GLY A 2 12.80 -7.66 -3.41
C GLY A 2 12.25 -6.23 -3.30
N ILE A 3 11.31 -6.03 -2.40
CA ILE A 3 10.84 -4.70 -1.97
C ILE A 3 11.64 -4.34 -0.72
N SER A 4 12.20 -3.14 -0.70
CA SER A 4 12.92 -2.52 0.40
C SER A 4 12.12 -1.36 0.99
N GLU A 5 12.47 -0.93 2.20
CA GLU A 5 11.86 0.24 2.84
C GLU A 5 12.03 1.52 2.00
N ASN A 6 13.08 1.61 1.18
CA ASN A 6 13.32 2.76 0.31
C ASN A 6 12.36 2.81 -0.90
N ASP A 7 11.67 1.72 -1.19
CA ASP A 7 10.76 1.63 -2.33
C ASP A 7 9.40 2.27 -2.06
N ILE A 8 9.07 2.53 -0.79
CA ILE A 8 7.83 3.18 -0.36
C ILE A 8 8.16 4.35 0.57
N LYS A 9 8.00 5.57 0.06
CA LYS A 9 8.09 6.80 0.85
C LYS A 9 6.76 7.05 1.54
N THR A 10 6.81 7.30 2.84
CA THR A 10 5.62 7.61 3.65
C THR A 10 5.73 9.02 4.20
N PHE A 11 4.63 9.78 4.15
CA PHE A 11 4.52 11.09 4.78
C PHE A 11 3.23 11.18 5.60
N VAL A 12 3.36 11.59 6.86
CA VAL A 12 2.29 11.56 7.86
C VAL A 12 2.08 12.95 8.45
N THR A 13 0.83 13.34 8.60
CA THR A 13 0.36 14.51 9.35
C THR A 13 -0.67 14.06 10.39
N ALA A 14 -1.23 15.00 11.16
CA ALA A 14 -2.24 14.69 12.15
C ALA A 14 -3.48 13.98 11.59
N THR A 15 -3.85 14.23 10.33
CA THR A 15 -5.10 13.74 9.74
C THR A 15 -4.91 13.09 8.37
N THR A 16 -3.68 12.89 7.92
CA THR A 16 -3.39 12.40 6.57
C THR A 16 -2.13 11.56 6.56
N VAL A 17 -2.19 10.43 5.85
CA VAL A 17 -1.04 9.62 5.49
C VAL A 17 -0.97 9.56 3.97
N SER A 18 0.22 9.69 3.41
CA SER A 18 0.46 9.51 1.99
C SER A 18 1.61 8.56 1.75
N PHE A 19 1.51 7.80 0.68
CA PHE A 19 2.48 6.81 0.25
C PHE A 19 2.86 7.11 -1.20
N ASN A 20 4.15 7.02 -1.50
CA ASN A 20 4.69 7.12 -2.84
C ASN A 20 5.63 5.94 -3.08
N TRP A 21 5.44 5.19 -4.16
CA TRP A 21 6.27 4.05 -4.49
C TRP A 21 6.72 4.08 -5.94
N SER A 22 7.99 3.75 -6.18
CA SER A 22 8.62 3.83 -7.50
C SER A 22 8.99 2.48 -8.08
N ALA A 23 9.20 1.46 -7.25
CA ALA A 23 9.73 0.17 -7.70
C ALA A 23 8.66 -0.80 -8.26
N MET A 24 7.37 -0.46 -8.15
CA MET A 24 6.28 -1.38 -8.44
C MET A 24 5.60 -1.01 -9.76
N THR A 25 5.86 -1.80 -10.80
CA THR A 25 5.32 -1.63 -12.15
C THR A 25 3.89 -2.16 -12.32
N LYS A 26 3.24 -2.63 -11.24
CA LYS A 26 1.93 -3.30 -11.28
C LYS A 26 0.92 -2.62 -10.36
N GLU A 27 -0.36 -2.90 -10.62
CA GLU A 27 -1.48 -2.48 -9.79
C GLU A 27 -1.30 -2.96 -8.35
N VAL A 28 -1.37 -2.03 -7.41
CA VAL A 28 -1.30 -2.29 -5.97
C VAL A 28 -2.67 -2.00 -5.38
N SER A 29 -3.10 -2.85 -4.45
CA SER A 29 -4.20 -2.52 -3.54
C SER A 29 -3.64 -2.17 -2.17
N VAL A 30 -4.17 -1.11 -1.55
CA VAL A 30 -3.82 -0.73 -0.19
C VAL A 30 -5.07 -0.75 0.66
N SER A 31 -5.02 -1.45 1.78
CA SER A 31 -6.08 -1.39 2.79
C SER A 31 -5.64 -0.58 4.00
N VAL A 32 -6.55 0.21 4.55
CA VAL A 32 -6.43 0.81 5.87
C VAL A 32 -7.37 0.08 6.82
N SER A 33 -6.93 -0.18 8.05
CA SER A 33 -7.78 -0.70 9.12
C SER A 33 -7.67 0.15 10.37
N LEU A 34 -8.81 0.32 11.03
CA LEU A 34 -8.95 0.88 12.37
C LEU A 34 -9.79 -0.11 13.17
N ASN A 35 -9.18 -0.72 14.19
CA ASN A 35 -9.77 -1.83 14.94
C ASN A 35 -10.21 -2.94 13.96
N ASP A 36 -11.46 -3.41 14.07
CA ASP A 36 -12.01 -4.49 13.23
C ASP A 36 -12.60 -4.00 11.90
N THR A 37 -12.55 -2.69 11.62
CA THR A 37 -13.06 -2.13 10.36
C THR A 37 -11.93 -1.88 9.38
N SER A 38 -12.10 -2.32 8.14
CA SER A 38 -11.13 -2.09 7.06
C SER A 38 -11.78 -1.52 5.81
N GLN A 39 -11.00 -0.72 5.08
CA GLN A 39 -11.35 -0.19 3.77
C GLN A 39 -10.19 -0.49 2.82
N ILE A 40 -10.50 -0.83 1.57
CA ILE A 40 -9.50 -1.15 0.55
C ILE A 40 -9.66 -0.24 -0.65
N MET A 41 -8.54 0.28 -1.13
CA MET A 41 -8.47 0.96 -2.41
C MET A 41 -7.61 0.14 -3.36
N LYS A 42 -8.10 -0.04 -4.58
CA LYS A 42 -7.50 -0.92 -5.60
C LYS A 42 -6.95 -0.10 -6.76
N ASN A 43 -6.14 -0.74 -7.59
CA ASN A 43 -5.63 -0.21 -8.87
C ASN A 43 -4.90 1.13 -8.71
N LEU A 44 -4.05 1.20 -7.69
CA LEU A 44 -3.27 2.40 -7.39
C LEU A 44 -1.96 2.41 -8.19
N HIS A 45 -1.60 3.59 -8.69
CA HIS A 45 -0.39 3.80 -9.49
C HIS A 45 0.58 4.74 -8.79
N GLY A 46 1.61 4.17 -8.16
CA GLY A 46 2.78 4.90 -7.64
C GLY A 46 2.52 5.85 -6.46
N PHE A 47 1.28 6.19 -6.16
CA PHE A 47 0.94 7.17 -5.14
C PHE A 47 -0.45 6.96 -4.56
N LEU A 48 -0.60 7.28 -3.27
CA LEU A 48 -1.84 7.23 -2.51
C LEU A 48 -1.87 8.30 -1.43
N VAL A 49 -3.04 8.92 -1.21
CA VAL A 49 -3.33 9.76 -0.05
C VAL A 49 -4.55 9.22 0.67
N TRP A 50 -4.43 9.04 1.98
CA TRP A 50 -5.54 8.77 2.89
C TRP A 50 -5.74 9.97 3.81
N SER A 51 -6.85 10.67 3.67
CA SER A 51 -7.18 11.88 4.42
C SER A 51 -8.28 11.64 5.45
N ASN A 52 -8.60 12.67 6.23
CA ASN A 52 -9.67 12.67 7.25
C ASN A 52 -9.49 11.59 8.33
N LEU A 53 -8.24 11.28 8.68
CA LEU A 53 -7.91 10.38 9.78
C LEU A 53 -8.08 11.12 11.12
N MET A 54 -8.44 10.38 12.17
CA MET A 54 -8.47 10.92 13.51
C MET A 54 -7.05 11.12 14.05
N PRO A 55 -6.69 12.30 14.58
CA PRO A 55 -5.41 12.51 15.24
C PRO A 55 -5.19 11.53 16.39
N ALA A 56 -3.92 11.22 16.67
CA ALA A 56 -3.50 10.34 17.76
C ALA A 56 -4.20 8.95 17.76
N THR A 57 -4.63 8.47 16.60
CA THR A 57 -5.31 7.19 16.41
C THR A 57 -4.43 6.24 15.61
N LEU A 58 -4.34 4.98 16.05
CA LEU A 58 -3.54 3.97 15.36
C LEU A 58 -4.31 3.37 14.19
N TYR A 59 -3.77 3.56 12.99
CA TYR A 59 -4.24 2.91 11.77
C TYR A 59 -3.18 1.93 11.26
N THR A 60 -3.61 0.79 10.75
CA THR A 60 -2.73 -0.17 10.09
C THR A 60 -2.95 -0.10 8.58
N PHE A 61 -1.87 0.10 7.83
CA PHE A 61 -1.89 0.09 6.37
C PHE A 61 -1.25 -1.20 5.87
N LYS A 62 -1.90 -1.88 4.92
CA LYS A 62 -1.40 -3.10 4.31
C LYS A 62 -1.38 -2.94 2.79
N PHE A 63 -0.21 -3.18 2.22
CA PHE A 63 -0.02 -3.25 0.77
C PHE A 63 -0.24 -4.68 0.30
N ILE A 64 -1.06 -4.84 -0.73
CA ILE A 64 -1.40 -6.12 -1.34
C ILE A 64 -0.94 -6.05 -2.80
N PHE A 65 -0.03 -6.96 -3.14
CA PHE A 65 0.53 -7.10 -4.47
C PHE A 65 -0.10 -8.32 -5.13
N GLU A 66 -0.82 -8.12 -6.20
CA GLU A 66 -1.32 -9.22 -7.00
C GLU A 66 -0.26 -9.60 -8.04
N GLN A 67 0.24 -10.84 -7.96
CA GLN A 67 1.13 -11.35 -8.99
C GLN A 67 0.32 -11.61 -10.26
N LEU A 68 0.34 -10.65 -11.20
CA LEU A 68 -0.44 -10.73 -12.44
C LEU A 68 -0.08 -11.92 -13.36
N HIS A 69 1.05 -12.63 -13.17
CA HIS A 69 1.40 -13.80 -13.99
C HIS A 69 2.09 -14.90 -13.17
N LEU A 70 1.41 -16.05 -13.02
CA LEU A 70 1.94 -17.34 -12.54
C LEU A 70 2.83 -18.06 -13.58
N GLY A 71 2.99 -17.51 -14.79
CA GLY A 71 3.57 -18.20 -15.95
C GLY A 71 5.09 -18.47 -15.94
N PHE A 72 5.79 -18.32 -14.81
CA PHE A 72 7.26 -18.46 -14.77
C PHE A 72 7.82 -19.35 -13.67
N ILE A 73 6.99 -20.07 -12.91
CA ILE A 73 7.53 -21.17 -12.09
C ILE A 73 7.63 -22.41 -13.00
N ASN A 74 8.64 -22.42 -13.88
CA ASN A 74 9.07 -23.65 -14.50
C ASN A 74 9.90 -24.40 -13.45
N VAL A 75 9.29 -25.35 -12.75
CA VAL A 75 10.02 -26.31 -11.92
C VAL A 75 10.53 -27.39 -12.89
N SER A 76 11.74 -27.18 -13.41
CA SER A 76 12.52 -28.26 -14.03
C SER A 76 13.17 -29.11 -12.96
#